data_AF-A0A7K9L2S7-F1
#
_entry.id   AF-A0A7K9L2S7-F1
#
_cell.length_a   1.000
_cell.length_b   1.000
_cell.length_c   1.000
_cell.angle_alpha   90.00
_cell.angle_beta   90.00
_cell.angle_gamma   90.00
#
_symmetry.space_group_name_H-M   'P 1'
#
loop_
_entity.id
_entity.type
_entity.pdbx_description
1 polymer ?
#
loop_
_entity_poly.entity_id
_entity_poly.type
_entity_poly.pdbx_seq_one_letter_code
_entity_poly.pdbx_strand_id
1 'polypeptide(L)' 'PCQYCQRLPQCEPGYQPHRTGELNFHFECQPCENGTYSSSRNSWCRNWTDCESSGFVVLRPGNSTHNSVC' A
#
# COMPACT_ATOMS: atom_id res chain seq x y z
N PRO A 1 -10.07 19.67 -17.49
CA PRO A 1 -10.44 19.76 -16.06
C PRO A 1 -11.46 18.67 -15.68
N CYS A 2 -11.14 17.83 -14.69
CA CYS A 2 -12.08 16.85 -14.15
C CYS A 2 -13.14 17.60 -13.33
N GLN A 3 -14.43 17.45 -13.65
CA GLN A 3 -15.50 18.21 -12.98
C GLN A 3 -15.86 17.66 -11.59
N TYR A 4 -15.43 16.44 -11.26
CA TYR A 4 -15.63 15.81 -9.96
C TYR A 4 -14.38 15.01 -9.54
N CYS A 5 -13.35 15.71 -9.05
CA CYS A 5 -12.27 15.05 -8.34
C CYS A 5 -12.74 14.67 -6.93
N GLN A 6 -13.23 13.44 -6.75
CA GLN A 6 -13.41 12.89 -5.41
C GLN A 6 -12.04 12.68 -4.75
N ARG A 7 -11.90 13.17 -3.52
CA ARG A 7 -10.74 12.83 -2.69
C ARG A 7 -10.74 11.33 -2.43
N LEU A 8 -9.55 10.73 -2.47
CA LEU A 8 -9.35 9.36 -2.01
C LEU A 8 -9.78 9.23 -0.53
N PRO A 9 -10.40 8.12 -0.13
CA PRO A 9 -10.73 7.84 1.26
C PRO A 9 -9.47 7.84 2.10
N GLN A 10 -9.56 8.29 3.37
CA GLN A 10 -8.45 8.22 4.31
C GLN A 10 -8.20 6.77 4.75
N CYS A 11 -7.30 6.09 4.06
CA CYS A 11 -6.89 4.73 4.43
C CYS A 11 -5.80 4.76 5.49
N GLU A 12 -6.00 3.97 6.55
CA GLU A 12 -5.03 3.78 7.63
C GLU A 12 -3.76 3.05 7.13
N PRO A 13 -2.64 3.13 7.88
CA PRO A 13 -1.45 2.35 7.56
C PRO A 13 -1.79 0.86 7.44
N GLY A 14 -1.20 0.18 6.47
CA GLY A 14 -1.57 -1.18 6.10
C GLY A 14 -2.75 -1.31 5.14
N TYR A 15 -3.36 -0.20 4.73
CA TYR A 15 -4.39 -0.17 3.71
C TYR A 15 -3.99 0.76 2.57
N GLN A 16 -4.54 0.47 1.39
CA GLN A 16 -4.44 1.33 0.21
C GLN A 16 -5.81 1.58 -0.41
N PRO A 17 -6.01 2.75 -1.03
CA PRO A 17 -7.18 2.99 -1.85
C PRO A 17 -7.14 2.11 -3.11
N HIS A 18 -8.08 1.18 -3.20
CA HIS A 18 -8.31 0.32 -4.35
C HIS A 18 -9.55 0.79 -5.11
N ARG A 19 -9.46 0.79 -6.44
CA ARG A 19 -10.57 1.18 -7.31
C ARG A 19 -11.51 0.01 -7.51
N THR A 20 -12.67 0.06 -6.88
CA THR A 20 -13.72 -0.96 -7.03
C THR A 20 -14.77 -0.47 -8.05
N GLY A 21 -15.08 -1.32 -9.04
CA GLY A 21 -16.06 -1.04 -10.09
C GLY A 21 -15.44 -0.61 -11.44
N GLU A 22 -16.15 -0.91 -12.54
CA GLU A 22 -15.68 -0.66 -13.90
C GLU A 22 -16.24 0.64 -14.51
N LEU A 23 -17.56 0.84 -14.42
CA LEU A 23 -18.28 2.00 -14.98
C LEU A 23 -18.57 3.08 -13.94
N ASN A 24 -19.07 2.69 -12.76
CA ASN A 24 -19.21 3.55 -11.59
C ASN A 24 -18.21 3.06 -10.54
N PHE A 25 -17.00 3.62 -10.57
CA PHE A 25 -15.96 3.22 -9.64
C PHE A 25 -15.96 4.09 -8.40
N HIS A 26 -15.66 3.47 -7.28
CA HIS A 26 -15.34 4.15 -6.04
C HIS A 26 -13.99 3.66 -5.52
N PHE A 27 -13.43 4.40 -4.56
CA PHE A 27 -12.22 3.99 -3.88
C PHE A 27 -12.59 3.39 -2.53
N GLU A 28 -12.06 2.21 -2.24
CA GLU A 28 -12.20 1.54 -0.95
C GLU A 28 -10.83 1.26 -0.36
N CYS A 29 -10.73 1.21 0.96
CA CYS A 29 -9.49 0.85 1.61
C CYS A 29 -9.37 -0.67 1.64
N GLN A 30 -8.50 -1.22 0.81
CA GLN A 30 -8.13 -2.63 0.86
C GLN A 30 -6.82 -2.82 1.62
N PRO A 31 -6.69 -3.93 2.37
CA PRO A 31 -5.44 -4.25 3.06
C PRO A 31 -4.32 -4.47 2.05
N CYS A 32 -3.09 -4.12 2.43
CA CYS A 32 -1.90 -4.45 1.65
C CYS A 32 -1.73 -5.97 1.55
N GLU A 33 -1.42 -6.45 0.34
CA GLU A 33 -1.09 -7.85 0.12
C GLU A 33 0.23 -8.22 0.79
N ASN A 34 0.39 -9.50 1.11
CA ASN A 34 1.62 -10.01 1.70
C ASN A 34 2.80 -9.76 0.75
N GLY A 35 3.87 -9.15 1.25
CA GLY A 35 4.96 -8.64 0.41
C GLY A 35 4.89 -7.12 0.13
N THR A 36 3.83 -6.43 0.58
CA THR A 36 3.70 -4.98 0.45
C THR A 36 3.36 -4.30 1.79
N TYR A 37 3.71 -3.03 1.91
CA TYR A 37 3.46 -2.21 3.09
C TYR A 37 3.02 -0.79 2.76
N SER A 38 2.26 -0.19 3.66
CA SER A 38 1.81 1.19 3.63
C SER A 38 2.04 1.80 5.01
N SER A 39 3.05 2.66 5.12
CA SER A 39 3.43 3.29 6.40
C SER A 39 2.66 4.59 6.68
N SER A 40 2.07 5.19 5.65
CA SER A 40 1.43 6.50 5.74
C SER A 40 -0.06 6.39 5.46
N ARG A 41 -0.84 7.33 6.01
CA ARG A 41 -2.25 7.43 5.64
C ARG A 41 -2.33 7.82 4.17
N ASN A 42 -3.21 7.16 3.41
CA ASN A 42 -3.35 7.34 1.96
C ASN A 42 -2.11 6.98 1.13
N SER A 43 -1.12 6.28 1.67
CA SER A 43 -0.10 5.71 0.80
C SER A 43 -0.63 4.47 0.09
N TRP A 44 -0.21 4.29 -1.16
CA TRP A 44 -0.32 3.00 -1.82
C TRP A 44 0.64 2.00 -1.20
N CYS A 45 0.27 0.73 -1.24
CA CYS A 45 1.14 -0.32 -0.76
C CYS A 45 2.37 -0.40 -1.67
N ARG A 46 3.55 -0.36 -1.05
CA ARG A 46 4.84 -0.49 -1.71
C ARG A 46 5.39 -1.87 -1.42
N ASN A 47 6.11 -2.47 -2.36
CA ASN A 47 6.80 -3.73 -2.11
C ASN A 47 7.79 -3.59 -0.95
N TRP A 48 7.91 -4.65 -0.16
CA TRP A 48 8.96 -4.77 0.84
C TRP A 48 10.33 -4.69 0.17
N THR A 49 11.32 -4.20 0.91
CA THR A 49 12.71 -4.25 0.47
C THR A 49 13.16 -5.70 0.37
N ASP A 50 13.57 -6.10 -0.83
CA ASP A 50 14.18 -7.39 -1.08
C ASP A 50 15.65 -7.34 -0.64
N CYS A 51 15.90 -7.89 0.55
CA CYS A 51 17.24 -7.98 1.12
C CYS A 51 18.10 -8.99 0.34
N GLU A 52 17.53 -10.11 -0.10
CA GLU A 52 18.27 -11.16 -0.81
C GLU A 52 18.79 -10.65 -2.16
N SER A 53 17.98 -9.88 -2.89
CA SER A 53 18.40 -9.24 -4.14
C SER A 53 19.62 -8.32 -3.95
N SER A 54 19.78 -7.76 -2.75
CA SER A 54 20.90 -6.92 -2.37
C SER A 54 22.04 -7.68 -1.65
N GLY A 55 21.92 -9.00 -1.49
CA GLY A 55 22.89 -9.84 -0.78
C GLY A 55 22.85 -9.72 0.76
N PHE A 56 21.81 -9.10 1.30
CA PHE A 56 21.57 -8.97 2.74
C PHE A 56 20.54 -9.99 3.24
N VAL A 57 20.57 -10.27 4.53
CA VAL A 57 19.54 -11.07 5.20
C VAL A 57 18.47 -10.17 5.79
N VAL A 58 17.22 -10.62 5.79
CA VAL A 58 16.12 -9.90 6.44
C VAL A 58 16.33 -9.94 7.95
N LEU A 59 16.70 -8.81 8.56
CA LEU A 59 16.82 -8.66 10.01
C LEU A 59 15.45 -8.56 10.68
N ARG A 60 14.51 -7.85 10.03
CA ARG A 60 13.14 -7.71 10.51
C ARG A 60 12.17 -7.88 9.34
N PRO A 61 11.24 -8.85 9.41
CA PRO A 61 10.25 -9.02 8.36
C PRO A 61 9.37 -7.77 8.26
N GLY A 62 9.05 -7.39 7.03
CA GLY A 62 8.04 -6.38 6.76
C GLY A 62 6.66 -6.89 7.14
N ASN A 63 5.72 -5.97 7.31
CA ASN A 63 4.30 -6.28 7.46
C ASN A 63 3.50 -5.31 6.60
N SER A 64 2.17 -5.37 6.64
CA SER A 64 1.30 -4.42 5.96
C SER A 64 1.57 -2.96 6.37
N THR A 65 2.05 -2.69 7.59
CA THR A 65 2.27 -1.32 8.09
C THR A 65 3.71 -0.81 7.97
N HIS A 66 4.70 -1.68 7.78
CA HIS A 66 6.11 -1.29 7.80
C HIS A 66 6.94 -2.16 6.86
N ASN A 67 8.04 -1.58 6.39
CA ASN A 67 8.95 -2.25 5.48
C ASN A 67 9.73 -3.38 6.17
N SER A 68 10.25 -4.30 5.37
CA SER A 68 11.33 -5.19 5.80
C SER A 68 12.61 -4.37 6.06
N VAL A 69 13.37 -4.82 7.06
CA VAL A 69 14.69 -4.24 7.37
C VAL A 69 15.74 -5.30 7.06
N CYS A 70 16.69 -4.87 6.22
CA CYS A 70 18.02 -5.43 6.07
C CYS A 70 18.98 -4.50 6.87
#